data_AF-A0A7W1QPW7-F1
#
_entry.id   AF-A0A7W1QPW7-F1
#
_cell.length_a   1.000
_cell.length_b   1.000
_cell.length_c   1.000
_cell.angle_alpha   90.00
_cell.angle_beta   90.00
_cell.angle_gamma   90.00
#
_symmetry.space_group_name_H-M   'P 1'
#
loop_
_entity.id
_entity.type
_entity.pdbx_description
1 polymer ?
#
loop_
_entity_poly.entity_id
_entity_poly.type
_entity_poly.pdbx_seq_one_letter_code
_entity_poly.pdbx_strand_id
1 'polypeptide(L)' 'MSVREGQRPICPICGVGTLADIVFDVDPSTREPAQSADSGEMVLYSCGHRVPGPPLDEADETELDVERRTSEETVDPGPS' A
#
# COMPACT_ATOMS: atom_id res chain seq x y z
N MET A 1 -22.14 0.27 7.91
CA MET A 1 -21.87 1.71 8.08
C MET A 1 -21.32 2.20 6.75
N SER A 2 -22.11 2.90 5.94
CA SER A 2 -21.74 3.26 4.56
C SER A 2 -20.88 4.53 4.57
N VAL A 3 -19.59 4.39 4.27
CA VAL A 3 -18.75 5.53 3.90
C VAL A 3 -19.34 6.15 2.62
N ARG A 4 -19.61 7.45 2.63
CA ARG A 4 -20.16 8.14 1.46
C ARG A 4 -19.01 8.38 0.48
N GLU A 5 -19.06 7.72 -0.68
CA GLU A 5 -18.11 7.92 -1.77
C GLU A 5 -17.95 9.43 -2.08
N GLY A 6 -16.78 9.99 -1.75
CA GLY A 6 -16.41 11.38 -2.00
C GLY A 6 -16.10 12.25 -0.77
N GLN A 7 -16.38 11.81 0.46
CA GLN A 7 -15.94 12.52 1.66
C GLN A 7 -14.54 12.06 2.10
N ARG A 8 -13.54 12.94 1.99
CA ARG A 8 -12.21 12.69 2.59
C ARG A 8 -12.37 12.53 4.11
N PRO A 9 -11.82 11.46 4.71
CA PRO A 9 -11.95 11.25 6.15
C PRO A 9 -11.31 12.40 6.93
N ILE A 10 -11.93 12.75 8.06
CA ILE A 10 -11.40 13.75 8.99
C ILE A 10 -10.33 13.12 9.88
N CYS A 11 -9.38 13.94 10.34
CA CYS A 11 -8.35 13.52 11.25
C CYS A 11 -8.97 12.99 12.56
N PRO A 12 -8.74 11.72 12.92
CA PRO A 12 -9.32 11.14 14.13
C PRO A 12 -8.68 11.68 15.41
N ILE A 13 -7.48 12.31 15.31
CA ILE A 13 -6.76 12.85 16.47
C ILE A 13 -7.29 14.24 16.86
N CYS A 14 -7.55 15.13 15.90
CA CYS A 14 -7.93 16.52 16.19
C CYS A 14 -9.23 17.00 15.55
N GLY A 15 -9.83 16.24 14.61
CA GLY A 15 -11.11 16.58 13.96
C GLY A 15 -11.07 17.74 12.95
N VAL A 16 -9.94 18.43 12.77
CA VAL A 16 -9.83 19.61 11.91
C VAL A 16 -9.22 19.31 10.53
N GLY A 17 -8.23 18.41 10.49
CA GLY A 17 -7.58 18.02 9.23
C GLY A 17 -8.41 17.04 8.42
N THR A 18 -8.15 16.96 7.12
CA THR A 18 -8.70 15.93 6.21
C THR A 18 -7.57 15.07 5.69
N LEU A 19 -7.90 13.88 5.18
CA LEU A 19 -6.97 12.99 4.50
C LEU A 19 -6.16 13.78 3.45
N ALA A 20 -4.84 13.76 3.59
CA ALA A 20 -3.91 14.40 2.69
C ALA A 20 -3.20 13.39 1.80
N ASP A 21 -2.64 12.33 2.38
CA ASP A 21 -1.84 11.33 1.67
C ASP A 21 -1.86 9.96 2.37
N ILE A 22 -1.47 8.91 1.66
CA ILE A 22 -1.29 7.55 2.18
C ILE A 22 0.09 7.07 1.74
N VAL A 23 0.93 6.72 2.71
CA VAL A 23 2.29 6.21 2.50
C VAL A 23 2.39 4.80 3.07
N PHE A 24 2.99 3.87 2.35
CA PHE A 24 3.23 2.50 2.81
C PHE A 24 4.66 2.41 3.34
N ASP A 25 4.86 1.67 4.44
CA ASP A 25 6.01 1.83 5.33
C ASP A 25 7.34 1.90 4.57
N VAL A 26 8.03 3.00 4.90
CA VAL A 26 9.39 3.34 4.54
C VAL A 26 10.11 3.13 5.85
N ASP A 27 10.85 2.03 6.00
CA ASP A 27 11.65 1.77 7.19
C ASP A 27 12.36 3.08 7.60
N PRO A 28 12.22 3.57 8.85
CA PRO A 28 12.71 4.89 9.23
C PRO A 28 14.24 5.03 9.10
N SER A 29 14.95 3.91 8.92
CA SER A 29 16.39 3.80 8.70
C SER A 29 16.75 3.75 7.21
N THR A 30 15.86 3.29 6.34
CA THR A 30 16.09 3.22 4.89
C THR A 30 14.98 3.94 4.12
N ARG A 31 15.35 5.03 3.46
CA ARG A 31 14.50 5.84 2.55
C ARG A 31 13.96 5.07 1.32
N GLU A 32 14.06 3.74 1.33
CA GLU A 32 13.64 2.86 0.25
C GLU A 32 12.29 2.25 0.63
N PRO A 33 11.30 2.24 -0.26
CA PRO A 33 10.01 1.62 0.01
C PRO A 33 10.22 0.12 0.25
N ALA A 34 10.09 -0.31 1.51
CA ALA A 34 10.17 -1.70 1.88
C ALA A 34 8.85 -2.36 1.47
N GLN A 35 8.82 -2.97 0.28
CA GLN A 35 7.74 -3.85 -0.16
C GLN A 35 7.85 -5.19 0.59
N SER A 36 7.70 -5.15 1.91
CA SER A 36 7.70 -6.31 2.80
C SER A 36 6.26 -6.70 3.10
N ALA A 37 6.00 -7.98 3.34
CA ALA A 37 4.68 -8.44 3.79
C ALA A 37 4.24 -7.76 5.11
N ASP A 38 5.20 -7.29 5.91
CA ASP A 38 4.98 -6.53 7.14
C ASP A 38 4.82 -5.01 6.92
N SER A 39 4.82 -4.51 5.67
CA SER A 39 4.70 -3.07 5.38
C SER A 39 3.31 -2.55 5.76
N GLY A 40 3.27 -1.62 6.72
CA GLY A 40 2.05 -1.00 7.19
C GLY A 40 1.64 0.22 6.36
N GLU A 41 0.34 0.39 6.12
CA GLU A 41 -0.20 1.66 5.62
C GLU A 41 -0.07 2.75 6.69
N MET A 42 0.33 3.95 6.30
CA MET A 42 0.34 5.16 7.13
C MET A 42 -0.39 6.30 6.43
N VAL A 43 -1.41 6.80 7.10
CA VAL A 43 -2.30 7.86 6.63
C VAL A 43 -1.83 9.21 7.16
N LEU A 44 -1.56 10.16 6.25
CA LEU A 44 -1.21 11.54 6.56
C LEU A 44 -2.42 12.45 6.42
N TYR A 45 -2.66 13.27 7.44
CA TYR A 45 -3.70 14.30 7.44
C TYR A 45 -3.13 15.70 7.23
N SER A 46 -3.91 16.61 6.67
CA SER A 46 -3.50 18.01 6.38
C SER A 46 -3.13 18.82 7.62
N CYS A 47 -3.55 18.39 8.80
CA CYS A 47 -3.16 18.95 10.10
C CYS A 47 -1.79 18.48 10.60
N GLY A 48 -1.11 17.58 9.86
CA GLY A 48 0.22 17.05 10.19
C GLY A 48 0.21 15.70 10.94
N HIS A 49 -0.96 15.20 11.32
CA HIS A 49 -1.08 13.91 12.00
C HIS A 49 -0.84 12.72 11.07
N ARG A 50 -0.13 11.72 11.59
CA ARG A 50 0.12 10.43 10.94
C ARG A 50 -0.57 9.33 11.76
N VAL A 51 -1.35 8.50 11.10
CA VAL A 51 -2.12 7.43 11.74
C VAL A 51 -1.85 6.14 10.97
N PRO A 52 -1.57 5.00 11.64
CA PRO A 52 -1.53 3.73 10.95
C PRO A 52 -2.89 3.48 10.27
N GLY A 53 -2.83 3.16 8.98
CA GLY A 53 -4.00 2.79 8.19
C GLY A 53 -4.59 1.44 8.65
N PRO A 54 -5.74 1.05 8.09
CA PRO A 54 -6.20 -0.33 8.25
C PRO A 54 -5.10 -1.29 7.77
N PRO A 55 -5.01 -2.50 8.36
CA PRO A 55 -4.13 -3.53 7.80
C PRO A 55 -4.50 -3.75 6.33
N LEU A 56 -3.48 -3.97 5.50
CA LEU A 56 -3.70 -4.41 4.13
C LEU A 56 -4.47 -5.74 4.19
N ASP A 57 -5.49 -5.87 3.34
CA ASP A 57 -6.19 -7.15 3.19
C ASP A 57 -5.17 -8.23 2.79
N GLU A 58 -5.20 -9.36 3.47
CA GLU A 58 -4.40 -10.53 3.11
C GLU A 58 -4.86 -10.96 1.71
N ALA A 59 -3.95 -10.96 0.74
CA ALA A 59 -4.25 -11.53 -0.57
C ALA A 59 -4.57 -13.00 -0.36
N ASP A 60 -5.79 -13.41 -0.70
CA ASP A 60 -6.19 -14.82 -0.59
C ASP A 60 -5.42 -15.62 -1.64
N GLU A 61 -4.30 -16.22 -1.22
CA GLU A 61 -3.40 -16.97 -2.10
C GLU A 61 -4.10 -18.16 -2.78
N THR A 62 -5.28 -18.56 -2.28
CA THR A 62 -6.07 -19.65 -2.84
C THR A 62 -6.96 -19.23 -4.01
N GLU A 63 -7.20 -17.93 -4.19
CA GLU A 63 -8.01 -17.36 -5.29
C GLU A 63 -7.15 -16.70 -6.39
N LEU A 64 -5.82 -16.74 -6.26
CA LEU A 64 -4.91 -16.21 -7.27
C LEU A 64 -4.85 -17.13 -8.51
N ASP A 65 -5.66 -16.81 -9.52
CA ASP A 65 -5.54 -17.43 -10.86
C ASP A 65 -4.33 -16.83 -11.61
N VAL A 66 -3.15 -17.42 -11.39
CA VAL A 66 -1.91 -17.03 -12.07
C VAL A 66 -1.77 -17.77 -13.39
N GLU A 67 -1.67 -17.03 -14.51
CA GLU A 67 -1.36 -17.62 -15.80
C GLU A 67 0.05 -18.23 -15.80
N ARG A 68 0.12 -19.56 -15.85
CA ARG A 68 1.39 -20.30 -15.91
C ARG A 68 1.89 -20.34 -17.35
N ARG A 69 2.95 -19.59 -17.66
CA ARG A 69 3.68 -19.76 -18.92
C ARG A 69 4.76 -20.83 -18.76
N THR A 70 4.85 -21.78 -19.69
CA THR A 70 5.97 -22.72 -19.80
C THR A 70 7.19 -22.01 -20.37
N SER A 71 8.37 -22.28 -19.80
CA SER A 71 9.64 -21.57 -20.05
C SER A 71 10.26 -21.78 -21.45
N GLU A 72 9.55 -22.42 -22.37
CA GLU A 72 10.04 -22.75 -23.72
C GLU A 72 10.11 -21.56 -24.68
N GLU A 73 9.54 -20.40 -24.30
CA GLU A 73 9.62 -19.12 -25.03
C GLU A 73 10.65 -18.18 -24.39
N THR A 74 11.82 -18.70 -24.01
CA THR A 74 12.95 -17.84 -23.60
C THR A 74 13.79 -17.55 -24.83
N VAL A 75 13.73 -16.32 -25.35
CA VAL A 75 14.65 -15.86 -26.39
C VAL A 75 16.02 -15.66 -25.74
N ASP A 76 17.04 -16.35 -26.24
CA ASP A 76 18.43 -16.18 -25.80
C ASP A 76 18.85 -14.72 -26.01
N PRO A 77 19.19 -13.96 -24.95
CA PRO A 77 19.77 -12.64 -25.10
C PRO A 77 21.20 -12.87 -25.58
N GLY A 78 21.41 -12.83 -26.90
CA GLY A 78 22.69 -13.15 -27.53
C GLY A 78 23.91 -12.46 -26.88
N PRO A 79 25.13 -12.94 -27.17
CA PRO A 79 26.33 -12.62 -26.40
C PRO A 79 26.61 -11.12 -26.30
N SER A 80 27.02 -10.69 -25.10
CA SER A 80 27.41 -9.31 -24.76
C SER A 80 28.65 -8.82 -25.50
#